data_AF-A0A9R1FSB3-F1
#
_entry.id   AF-A0A9R1FSB3-F1
#
_cell.length_a   1.000
_cell.length_b   1.000
_cell.length_c   1.000
_cell.angle_alpha   90.00
_cell.angle_beta   90.00
_cell.angle_gamma   90.00
#
_symmetry.space_group_name_H-M   'P 1'
#
loop_
_entity.id
_entity.type
_entity.pdbx_description
1 polymer ?
#
loop_
_entity_poly.entity_id
_entity_poly.type
_entity_poly.pdbx_seq_one_letter_code
_entity_poly.pdbx_strand_id
1 'polypeptide(L)'
;MPLDFTKHFVAVPMEFKLRNNTGYSWKVTVKLMNGKVTLDQGWATYTAVHQIKIGYMVTFKLLTPNTLKVIIFDDDGIEVVSKCRKHDKAFAAKE
;
A
#
# COMPACT_ATOMS: atom_id res chain seq x y z
N MET A 1 -7.81 -3.53 -7.06
CA MET A 1 -8.14 -2.10 -7.19
C MET A 1 -9.50 -1.94 -7.82
N PRO A 2 -10.33 -0.99 -7.35
CA PRO A 2 -11.60 -0.66 -8.00
C PRO A 2 -11.38 -0.27 -9.47
N LEU A 3 -12.24 -0.76 -10.37
CA LEU A 3 -12.06 -0.54 -11.82
C LEU A 3 -12.10 0.95 -12.17
N ASP A 4 -13.05 1.70 -11.61
CA ASP A 4 -13.16 3.14 -11.85
C ASP A 4 -11.93 3.91 -11.35
N PHE A 5 -11.30 3.46 -10.27
CA PHE A 5 -10.06 4.06 -9.79
C PHE A 5 -8.90 3.88 -10.80
N THR A 6 -8.82 2.71 -11.45
CA THR A 6 -7.76 2.41 -12.43
C THR A 6 -7.87 3.22 -13.71
N LYS A 7 -9.04 3.80 -14.03
CA LYS A 7 -9.23 4.69 -15.19
C LYS A 7 -8.41 5.99 -15.08
N HIS A 8 -7.99 6.36 -13.88
CA HIS A 8 -7.14 7.52 -13.63
C HIS A 8 -5.65 7.23 -13.83
N PHE A 9 -5.27 5.99 -14.15
CA PHE A 9 -3.89 5.63 -14.44
C PHE A 9 -3.60 5.92 -15.92
N VAL A 10 -2.59 6.75 -16.20
CA VAL A 10 -2.12 6.99 -17.58
C VAL A 10 -1.63 5.68 -18.22
N ALA A 11 -0.95 4.86 -17.41
CA ALA A 11 -0.62 3.47 -17.69
C ALA A 11 -0.58 2.73 -16.34
N VAL A 12 -0.85 1.42 -16.35
CA VAL A 12 -0.70 0.61 -15.14
C VAL A 12 0.81 0.45 -14.86
N PRO A 13 1.33 0.98 -13.75
CA PRO A 13 2.76 0.83 -13.44
C PRO A 13 3.04 -0.60 -12.97
N MET A 14 4.29 -1.05 -13.14
CA MET A 14 4.74 -2.34 -12.59
C MET A 14 4.81 -2.33 -11.05
N GLU A 15 4.95 -1.15 -10.46
CA GLU A 15 5.04 -0.96 -9.01
C GLU A 15 4.44 0.37 -8.57
N PHE A 16 3.92 0.40 -7.35
CA PHE A 16 3.53 1.61 -6.65
C PHE A 16 4.45 1.86 -5.44
N LYS A 17 4.70 3.14 -5.18
CA LYS A 17 5.24 3.65 -3.93
C LYS A 17 4.08 4.07 -3.03
N LEU A 18 3.82 3.32 -1.97
CA LEU A 18 2.82 3.65 -0.94
C LEU A 18 3.44 4.61 0.07
N ARG A 19 2.95 5.84 0.15
CA ARG A 19 3.44 6.87 1.06
C ARG A 19 2.44 7.12 2.18
N ASN A 20 2.87 7.00 3.43
CA ASN A 20 2.03 7.30 4.58
C ASN A 20 2.14 8.78 5.02
N ASN A 21 1.31 9.20 5.98
CA ASN A 21 1.33 10.56 6.53
C ASN A 21 2.63 10.92 7.28
N THR A 22 3.38 9.91 7.75
CA THR A 22 4.68 10.10 8.40
C THR A 22 5.86 10.21 7.42
N GLY A 23 5.59 10.17 6.10
CA GLY A 23 6.61 10.35 5.05
C GLY A 23 7.35 9.08 4.63
N TYR A 24 7.16 7.96 5.34
CA TYR A 24 7.72 6.67 4.94
C TYR A 24 7.04 6.16 3.66
N SER A 25 7.84 5.42 2.89
CA SER A 25 7.42 4.90 1.59
C SER A 25 7.67 3.41 1.52
N TRP A 26 6.73 2.69 0.95
CA TRP A 26 6.77 1.23 0.80
C TRP A 26 6.57 0.87 -0.66
N LYS A 27 7.44 0.02 -1.22
CA LYS A 27 7.32 -0.45 -2.60
C LYS A 27 6.41 -1.67 -2.63
N VAL A 28 5.42 -1.65 -3.53
CA VAL A 28 4.57 -2.80 -3.81
C VAL A 28 4.52 -3.04 -5.32
N THR A 29 4.62 -4.30 -5.74
CA THR A 29 4.46 -4.66 -7.15
C THR A 29 2.98 -4.73 -7.51
N VAL A 30 2.71 -4.60 -8.81
CA VAL A 30 1.38 -4.66 -9.38
C VAL A 30 1.25 -5.90 -10.24
N LYS A 31 0.13 -6.60 -10.13
CA LYS A 31 -0.21 -7.74 -10.96
C LYS A 31 -1.55 -7.53 -11.64
N LEU A 32 -1.65 -7.88 -12.92
CA LEU A 32 -2.92 -7.90 -13.63
C LEU A 32 -3.46 -9.33 -13.58
N MET A 33 -4.58 -9.53 -12.90
CA MET A 33 -5.23 -10.83 -12.76
C MET A 33 -6.70 -10.70 -13.15
N ASN A 34 -7.14 -11.45 -14.16
CA ASN A 34 -8.52 -11.47 -14.64
C ASN A 34 -9.07 -10.06 -14.95
N GLY A 35 -8.26 -9.22 -15.61
CA GLY A 35 -8.61 -7.83 -15.93
C GLY A 35 -8.62 -6.87 -14.74
N LYS A 36 -8.20 -7.31 -13.54
CA LYS A 36 -8.13 -6.50 -12.33
C LYS A 36 -6.69 -6.22 -11.93
N VAL A 37 -6.42 -4.99 -11.56
CA VAL A 37 -5.13 -4.56 -10.99
C VAL A 37 -5.08 -4.90 -9.50
N THR A 38 -4.11 -5.70 -9.08
CA THR A 38 -3.89 -6.09 -7.68
C THR A 38 -2.53 -5.61 -7.16
N LEU A 39 -2.46 -5.27 -5.87
CA LEU A 39 -1.17 -5.08 -5.18
C LEU A 39 -0.66 -6.45 -4.76
N ASP A 40 0.57 -6.77 -5.14
CA ASP A 40 1.14 -8.11 -5.00
C ASP A 40 2.31 -8.08 -3.99
N GLN A 41 3.54 -8.43 -4.42
CA GLN A 41 4.71 -8.42 -3.56
C GLN A 41 4.87 -7.08 -2.82
N GLY A 42 5.12 -7.16 -1.52
CA GLY A 42 5.26 -6.01 -0.62
C GLY A 42 3.96 -5.60 0.07
N TRP A 43 2.78 -5.94 -0.46
CA TRP A 43 1.49 -5.60 0.17
C TRP A 43 1.29 -6.32 1.51
N ALA A 44 1.54 -7.64 1.56
CA ALA A 44 1.40 -8.41 2.80
C ALA A 44 2.33 -7.92 3.93
N THR A 45 3.56 -7.53 3.59
CA THR A 45 4.49 -6.97 4.57
C THR A 45 4.05 -5.58 5.02
N TYR A 46 3.53 -4.76 4.10
CA TYR A 46 2.94 -3.47 4.45
C TYR A 46 1.79 -3.65 5.44
N THR A 47 0.84 -4.55 5.17
CA THR A 47 -0.28 -4.81 6.10
C THR A 47 0.20 -5.29 7.47
N ALA A 48 1.25 -6.12 7.53
CA ALA A 48 1.80 -6.63 8.78
C ALA A 48 2.49 -5.54 9.61
N VAL A 49 3.36 -4.74 9.00
CA VAL A 49 4.09 -3.65 9.68
C VAL A 49 3.14 -2.57 10.19
N HIS A 50 2.08 -2.28 9.43
CA HIS A 50 1.07 -1.31 9.79
C HIS A 50 -0.09 -1.90 10.62
N GLN A 51 -0.01 -3.19 10.99
CA GLN A 51 -1.03 -3.91 11.77
C GLN A 51 -2.45 -3.71 11.23
N ILE A 52 -2.60 -3.71 9.90
CA ILE A 52 -3.89 -3.57 9.23
C ILE A 52 -4.69 -4.85 9.46
N LYS A 53 -5.88 -4.71 10.05
CA LYS A 53 -6.77 -5.83 10.34
C LYS A 53 -7.99 -5.82 9.42
N ILE A 54 -8.70 -6.94 9.37
CA ILE A 54 -10.02 -7.00 8.75
C ILE A 54 -10.94 -6.01 9.50
N GLY A 55 -11.75 -5.27 8.76
CA GLY A 55 -12.60 -4.19 9.29
C GLY A 55 -12.00 -2.80 9.16
N TYR A 56 -10.68 -2.69 8.99
CA TYR A 56 -10.02 -1.40 8.83
C TYR A 56 -10.29 -0.81 7.44
N MET A 57 -10.40 0.51 7.37
CA MET A 57 -10.52 1.24 6.12
C MET A 57 -9.16 1.72 5.64
N VAL A 58 -8.77 1.33 4.42
CA VAL A 58 -7.53 1.80 3.78
C VAL A 58 -7.88 2.68 2.60
N THR A 59 -7.48 3.95 2.66
CA THR A 59 -7.71 4.91 1.58
C THR A 59 -6.47 5.03 0.70
N PHE A 60 -6.69 5.18 -0.61
CA PHE A 60 -5.64 5.38 -1.60
C PHE A 60 -5.90 6.67 -2.37
N LYS A 61 -4.92 7.58 -2.38
CA LYS A 61 -4.95 8.78 -3.21
C LYS A 61 -3.78 8.76 -4.18
N LEU A 62 -4.06 8.79 -5.48
CA LEU A 62 -3.04 8.90 -6.51
C LEU A 62 -2.40 10.29 -6.47
N LEU A 63 -1.10 10.36 -6.18
CA LEU A 63 -0.34 11.61 -6.14
C LEU A 63 0.46 11.83 -7.43
N THR A 64 1.07 10.75 -7.93
CA THR A 64 1.79 10.70 -9.21
C THR A 64 1.47 9.36 -9.88
N PRO A 65 1.83 9.13 -11.15
CA PRO A 65 1.51 7.88 -11.84
C PRO A 65 1.95 6.58 -11.14
N ASN A 66 2.94 6.65 -10.24
CA ASN A 66 3.45 5.51 -9.49
C ASN A 66 3.46 5.71 -7.97
N THR A 67 2.84 6.76 -7.44
CA THR A 67 2.83 7.03 -5.99
C THR A 67 1.41 7.17 -5.47
N LEU A 68 1.06 6.33 -4.49
CA LEU A 68 -0.21 6.36 -3.78
C LEU A 68 0.03 6.86 -2.37
N LYS A 69 -0.67 7.93 -1.96
CA LYS A 69 -0.81 8.28 -0.54
C LYS A 69 -1.79 7.31 0.11
N VAL A 70 -1.40 6.73 1.23
CA VAL A 70 -2.20 5.77 2.00
C VAL A 70 -2.50 6.32 3.38
N ILE A 71 -3.77 6.28 3.77
CA ILE A 71 -4.23 6.58 5.14
C ILE A 71 -5.06 5.39 5.60
N ILE A 72 -4.77 4.89 6.80
CA ILE A 72 -5.39 3.72 7.40
C ILE A 72 -6.25 4.22 8.56
N PHE A 73 -7.49 3.78 8.61
CA PHE A 73 -8.40 4.02 9.72
C PHE A 73 -8.76 2.68 10.35
N ASP A 74 -8.79 2.62 11.68
CA ASP A 74 -9.30 1.46 12.40
C ASP A 74 -10.83 1.35 12.30
N ASP A 75 -11.39 0.38 12.99
CA ASP A 75 -12.82 0.09 13.03
C ASP A 75 -13.65 1.20 13.69
N ASP A 76 -13.04 2.04 14.53
CA ASP A 76 -13.65 3.24 15.09
C ASP A 76 -13.53 4.47 14.16
N GLY A 77 -12.91 4.31 12.99
CA GLY A 77 -12.68 5.39 12.03
C GLY A 77 -11.55 6.34 12.45
N ILE A 78 -10.70 5.94 13.37
CA ILE A 78 -9.56 6.72 13.86
C ILE A 78 -8.34 6.44 13.00
N GLU A 79 -7.60 7.49 12.61
CA GLU A 79 -6.39 7.33 11.81
C GLU A 79 -5.31 6.55 12.59
N VAL A 80 -4.87 5.44 12.02
CA VAL A 80 -3.77 4.62 12.55
C VAL A 80 -2.43 5.20 12.10
N VAL A 81 -1.78 5.93 13.00
CA VAL A 81 -0.44 6.48 12.75
C VAL A 81 0.62 5.48 13.19
N SER A 82 1.07 4.66 12.25
CA SER A 82 2.23 3.80 12.46
C SER A 82 3.51 4.64 12.52
N LYS A 83 4.18 4.69 13.68
CA LYS A 83 5.58 5.14 13.73
C LYS A 83 6.43 4.03 13.10
N CYS A 84 6.72 4.11 11.81
CA CYS A 84 7.67 3.19 11.17
C CYS A 84 9.03 3.38 11.85
N ARG A 85 9.39 2.50 12.79
CA ARG A 85 10.76 2.42 13.29
C ARG A 85 11.62 1.94 12.11
N LYS A 86 12.85 2.44 11.99
CA LYS A 86 13.81 1.94 11.00
C LYS A 86 13.91 0.42 11.20
N HIS A 87 13.37 -0.37 10.26
CA HIS A 87 13.59 -1.80 10.25
C HIS A 87 15.01 -2.03 9.75
N ASP A 88 15.99 -1.99 10.66
CA ASP A 88 17.31 -2.52 10.36
C ASP A 88 17.18 -4.05 10.18
N LYS A 89 17.20 -4.48 8.91
CA LYS A 89 17.61 -5.81 8.43
C LYS A 89 16.89 -7.08 8.98
N ALA A 90 15.58 -7.07 9.23
CA ALA A 90 14.90 -8.28 9.72
C ALA A 90 14.29 -9.21 8.63
N PHE A 91 14.33 -8.85 7.35
CA PHE A 91 13.86 -9.72 6.27
C PHE A 91 14.94 -9.92 5.21
N ALA A 92 16.10 -10.44 5.63
CA ALA A 92 16.93 -11.20 4.71
C ALA A 92 16.23 -12.57 4.54
N ALA A 93 15.71 -12.82 3.35
CA ALA A 93 15.28 -14.16 2.96
C ALA A 93 16.44 -15.12 3.22
N LYS A 94 16.20 -16.20 3.97
CA LYS A 94 17.09 -17.36 3.94
C LYS A 94 16.83 -18.07 2.61
N GLU A 95 17.87 -18.16 1.78
CA GLU A 95 18.04 -19.23 0.79
C GLU A 95 18.28 -20.56 1.51
#